data_AF-A0A355RYX0-F1
#
_entry.id   AF-A0A355RYX0-F1
#
_cell.length_a   1.000
_cell.length_b   1.000
_cell.length_c   1.000
_cell.angle_alpha   90.00
_cell.angle_beta   90.00
_cell.angle_gamma   90.00
#
_symmetry.space_group_name_H-M   'P 1'
#
loop_
_entity.id
_entity.type
_entity.pdbx_description
1 polymer ?
#
loop_
_entity_poly.entity_id
_entity_poly.type
_entity_poly.pdbx_seq_one_letter_code
_entity_poly.pdbx_strand_id
1 'polypeptide(L)' 'IEVERFNLSSAPFEFINNKDINKLINEKGVDELPAVVVDGKIVITGRYPTKEEIIKLLEIPKSYLEA' A
#
# COMPACT_ATOMS: atom_id res chain seq x y z
N ILE A 1 -12.34 -6.61 6.02
CA ILE A 1 -11.22 -5.87 5.43
C ILE A 1 -10.02 -6.77 5.51
N GLU A 2 -9.51 -7.18 4.36
CA GLU A 2 -8.27 -7.95 4.29
C GLU A 2 -7.12 -6.97 4.08
N VAL A 3 -6.04 -7.15 4.85
CA VAL A 3 -4.86 -6.30 4.77
C VAL A 3 -3.66 -7.21 4.65
N GLU A 4 -3.05 -7.18 3.48
CA GLU A 4 -1.84 -7.95 3.19
C GLU A 4 -0.63 -7.02 3.20
N ARG A 5 0.48 -7.52 3.75
CA ARG A 5 1.74 -6.80 3.75
C ARG A 5 2.78 -7.65 3.08
N PHE A 6 3.28 -7.15 1.96
CA PHE A 6 4.37 -7.76 1.22
C PHE A 6 5.66 -6.99 1.47
N ASN A 7 6.76 -7.73 1.53
CA ASN A 7 8.11 -7.17 1.53
C ASN A 7 8.85 -7.75 0.31
N LEU A 8 9.87 -7.04 -0.17
CA LEU A 8 10.64 -7.48 -1.33
C LEU A 8 11.37 -8.82 -1.06
N SER A 9 11.75 -9.09 0.18
CA SER A 9 12.53 -10.28 0.54
C SER A 9 11.70 -11.56 0.63
N SER A 10 10.44 -11.49 1.04
CA SER A 10 9.56 -12.64 1.24
C SER A 10 8.52 -12.81 0.13
N ALA A 11 8.14 -11.72 -0.55
CA ALA A 11 7.14 -11.75 -1.62
C ALA A 11 7.53 -10.90 -2.84
N PRO A 12 8.68 -11.16 -3.50
CA PRO A 12 9.13 -10.37 -4.64
C PRO A 12 8.18 -10.42 -5.84
N PHE A 13 7.47 -11.53 -6.04
CA PHE A 13 6.54 -11.71 -7.16
C PHE A 13 5.37 -10.72 -7.13
N GLU A 14 4.89 -10.32 -5.95
CA GLU A 14 3.78 -9.37 -5.82
C GLU A 14 4.13 -7.98 -6.37
N PHE A 15 5.41 -7.58 -6.22
CA PHE A 15 5.93 -6.33 -6.76
C PHE A 15 6.07 -6.37 -8.29
N ILE A 16 6.21 -7.57 -8.87
CA ILE A 16 6.31 -7.76 -10.33
C ILE A 16 4.91 -7.86 -10.95
N ASN A 17 4.00 -8.58 -10.29
CA ASN A 17 2.65 -8.84 -10.77
C ASN A 17 1.78 -7.57 -10.78
N ASN A 18 1.93 -6.73 -9.76
CA ASN A 18 1.22 -5.46 -9.71
C ASN A 18 1.91 -4.44 -10.62
N LYS A 19 1.29 -4.14 -11.77
CA LYS A 19 1.84 -3.25 -12.79
C LYS A 19 2.19 -1.86 -12.27
N ASP A 20 1.36 -1.31 -11.39
CA ASP A 20 1.59 0.03 -10.83
C ASP A 20 2.79 0.03 -9.89
N ILE A 21 2.93 -1.01 -9.05
CA ILE A 21 4.08 -1.16 -8.16
C ILE A 21 5.36 -1.45 -8.95
N ASN A 22 5.27 -2.29 -9.97
CA ASN A 22 6.38 -2.60 -10.86
C ASN A 22 6.88 -1.32 -11.54
N LYS A 23 5.97 -0.50 -12.06
CA LYS A 23 6.30 0.79 -12.66
C LYS A 23 6.93 1.74 -11.64
N LEU A 24 6.37 1.83 -10.42
CA LEU A 24 6.90 2.64 -9.32
C LEU A 24 8.37 2.31 -9.03
N ILE A 25 8.68 1.02 -8.88
CA ILE A 25 10.04 0.55 -8.57
C ILE A 25 10.99 0.80 -9.73
N ASN A 26 10.53 0.63 -10.98
CA ASN A 26 11.38 0.88 -12.15
C ASN A 26 11.66 2.39 -12.36
N GLU A 27 10.70 3.27 -12.09
CA GLU A 27 10.88 4.72 -12.31
C GLU A 27 11.55 5.42 -11.13
N LYS A 28 11.17 5.09 -9.89
CA LYS A 28 11.61 5.82 -8.70
C LYS A 28 12.48 4.99 -7.75
N GLY A 29 12.63 3.69 -8.03
CA GLY A 29 13.42 2.79 -7.21
C GLY A 29 12.68 2.27 -5.98
N VAL A 30 13.39 1.45 -5.20
CA VAL A 30 12.87 0.88 -3.96
C VAL A 30 12.79 1.90 -2.81
N ASP A 31 13.42 3.07 -2.97
CA ASP A 31 13.38 4.17 -2.01
C ASP A 31 11.98 4.78 -1.83
N GLU A 32 11.08 4.56 -2.80
CA GLU A 32 9.69 5.02 -2.70
C GLU A 32 8.79 4.05 -1.91
N LEU A 33 9.34 2.97 -1.37
CA LEU A 33 8.63 2.09 -0.44
C LEU A 33 8.62 2.71 0.98
N PRO A 34 7.56 2.46 1.77
CA PRO A 34 6.42 1.60 1.48
C PRO A 34 5.42 2.23 0.51
N ALA A 35 4.84 1.40 -0.37
CA ALA A 35 3.72 1.75 -1.22
C ALA A 35 2.44 1.08 -0.70
N VAL A 36 1.35 1.83 -0.66
CA VAL A 36 0.03 1.35 -0.24
C VAL A 36 -0.88 1.32 -1.45
N VAL A 37 -1.50 0.15 -1.64
CA VAL A 37 -2.43 -0.11 -2.74
C VAL A 37 -3.81 -0.35 -2.15
N VAL A 38 -4.82 0.34 -2.69
CA VAL A 38 -6.24 0.16 -2.36
C VAL A 38 -6.99 -0.03 -3.67
N ASP A 39 -7.83 -1.07 -3.74
CA ASP A 39 -8.56 -1.47 -4.96
C ASP A 39 -7.68 -1.56 -6.22
N GLY A 40 -6.47 -2.10 -6.03
CA GLY A 40 -5.49 -2.27 -7.11
C GLY A 40 -4.76 -0.99 -7.54
N LYS A 41 -5.00 0.15 -6.90
CA LYS A 41 -4.34 1.43 -7.22
C LYS A 41 -3.43 1.90 -6.10
N ILE A 42 -2.25 2.42 -6.47
CA ILE A 42 -1.35 3.06 -5.52
C ILE A 42 -1.98 4.37 -5.03
N VAL A 43 -2.14 4.50 -3.71
CA VAL A 43 -2.70 5.70 -3.07
C VAL A 43 -1.64 6.48 -2.30
N ILE A 44 -0.63 5.80 -1.74
CA ILE A 44 0.43 6.41 -0.95
C ILE A 44 1.74 5.70 -1.26
N THR A 45 2.82 6.47 -1.31
CA THR A 45 4.18 5.99 -1.48
C THR A 45 5.13 6.75 -0.53
N GLY A 46 6.25 6.12 -0.19
CA GLY A 46 7.29 6.68 0.68
C GLY A 46 6.90 6.86 2.15
N ARG A 47 5.68 6.52 2.55
CA ARG A 47 5.21 6.59 3.94
C ARG A 47 4.02 5.68 4.19
N TYR A 48 3.75 5.44 5.47
CA TYR A 48 2.51 4.77 5.88
C TYR A 48 1.33 5.76 5.94
N PRO A 49 0.09 5.33 5.65
CA PRO A 49 -1.12 6.10 5.85
C PRO A 49 -1.33 6.44 7.32
N THR A 50 -1.97 7.56 7.59
CA THR A 50 -2.48 7.87 8.94
C THR A 50 -3.82 7.15 9.16
N LYS A 51 -4.26 7.05 10.41
CA LYS A 51 -5.57 6.46 10.74
C LYS A 51 -6.71 7.15 9.99
N GLU A 52 -6.66 8.47 9.85
CA GLU A 52 -7.67 9.27 9.14
C GLU A 52 -7.71 8.92 7.64
N GLU A 53 -6.55 8.71 7.03
CA GLU A 53 -6.45 8.32 5.62
C GLU A 53 -6.99 6.89 5.42
N ILE A 54 -6.69 5.95 6.33
CA ILE A 54 -7.24 4.59 6.27
C ILE A 54 -8.77 4.60 6.31
N ILE A 55 -9.35 5.40 7.21
CA ILE A 55 -10.81 5.58 7.34
C ILE A 55 -11.42 6.08 6.03
N LYS A 56 -10.80 7.09 5.41
CA LYS A 56 -11.25 7.65 4.14
C LYS A 56 -11.09 6.68 2.98
N LEU A 57 -9.96 5.99 2.90
CA LEU A 57 -9.62 5.08 1.80
C LEU A 57 -10.48 3.83 1.79
N LEU A 58 -10.80 3.30 2.97
CA LEU A 58 -11.61 2.09 3.12
C LEU A 58 -13.09 2.39 3.37
N GLU A 59 -13.47 3.67 3.43
CA GLU A 59 -14.82 4.15 3.75
C GLU A 59 -15.43 3.49 5.00
N ILE A 60 -14.59 3.29 6.02
CA ILE A 60 -14.98 2.59 7.25
C ILE A 60 -15.27 3.57 8.40
N PRO A 61 -16.17 3.24 9.34
CA PRO A 61 -16.40 4.09 10.49
C PRO A 61 -15.18 4.11 11.42
N LYS A 62 -14.89 5.28 12.01
CA LYS A 62 -13.73 5.50 12.89
C LYS A 62 -13.64 4.49 14.05
N SER A 63 -14.78 4.00 14.51
CA SER A 63 -14.88 2.99 15.57
C SER A 63 -14.13 1.68 15.26
N TYR A 64 -13.80 1.39 14.00
CA TYR A 64 -13.00 0.22 13.62
C TYR A 64 -11.52 0.35 13.99
N LEU A 65 -11.04 1.58 14.23
CA LEU A 65 -9.64 1.87 14.59
C LEU A 65 -9.49 2.33 16.06
N GLU A 66 -10.60 2.34 16.81
CA GLU A 66 -10.64 2.61 18.24
C GLU A 66 -10.62 1.27 18.97
N ALA A 67 -9.45 0.89 19.47
CA ALA A 67 -9.23 -0.25 20.37
C ALA A 67 -9.17 0.25 21.82
#